data_AF-A0AAU9HSZ6-F1
#
_entry.id   AF-A0AAU9HSZ6-F1
#
_cell.length_a   1.000
_cell.length_b   1.000
_cell.length_c   1.000
_cell.angle_alpha   90.00
_cell.angle_beta   90.00
_cell.angle_gamma   90.00
#
_symmetry.space_group_name_H-M   'P 1'
#
loop_
_entity.id
_entity.type
_entity.pdbx_description
1 polymer ?
#
loop_
_entity_poly.entity_id
_entity_poly.type
_entity_poly.pdbx_seq_one_letter_code
_entity_poly.pdbx_strand_id
1 'polypeptide(L)'
;MARSNDLDIRATADQISALFNANRQAEALRMLDERRQGQAEVVRDALDRYIGAASAGAIANQQQGPVAAADASVLQRLQLAASNQPAIPPQAQMAALSDAQRYDVYASIVQVRGNEAAHEALSRPNERVVLGLRQENSTLAAMQDRAHAGSLRSDDPATPAINEAQGGTGVYNDRLVVLWKDADGTRHTQVAQKANTEPTAQYDHHAGNTGRRPRAEGGMENRTFAPSPGFESITRPRKIEGEDVNADGIRDLGRLSEGTIEMRMGQHPNPSRPGTQDNALRPSQAAVDAGRGGVQRDSNADGWFDQADLNGVQNLNDTFKIHRGSSGSTDSAGCQTIHPAEYDGSSRRCKATPRRRAGNTC
;
A
#
# COMPACT_ATOMS: atom_id res chain seq x y z
N MET A 1 -30.81 -1.72 7.73
CA MET A 1 -31.42 -0.38 7.79
C MET A 1 -30.28 0.63 7.71
N ALA A 2 -30.21 1.44 6.66
CA ALA A 2 -29.20 2.50 6.55
C ALA A 2 -29.43 3.53 7.67
N ARG A 3 -28.38 3.89 8.43
CA ARG A 3 -28.48 4.97 9.40
C ARG A 3 -28.57 6.28 8.63
N SER A 4 -29.75 6.89 8.63
CA SER A 4 -30.05 8.16 7.93
C SER A 4 -29.29 9.40 8.47
N ASN A 5 -28.25 9.24 9.29
CA ASN A 5 -27.52 10.30 9.99
C ASN A 5 -25.99 10.25 9.80
N ASP A 6 -25.48 9.42 8.91
CA ASP A 6 -24.03 9.34 8.67
C ASP A 6 -23.55 10.59 7.91
N LEU A 7 -22.46 11.21 8.40
CA LEU A 7 -21.84 12.37 7.77
C LEU A 7 -21.34 12.01 6.36
N ASP A 8 -21.77 12.73 5.32
CA ASP A 8 -21.12 12.69 4.00
C ASP A 8 -19.80 13.47 4.09
N ILE A 9 -18.71 12.73 4.27
CA ILE A 9 -17.38 13.27 4.58
C ILE A 9 -16.93 14.18 3.45
N ARG A 10 -17.04 13.72 2.20
CA ARG A 10 -16.56 14.48 1.04
C ARG A 10 -17.36 15.75 0.83
N ALA A 11 -18.70 15.67 0.82
CA ALA A 11 -19.55 16.85 0.62
C ALA A 11 -19.34 17.90 1.73
N THR A 12 -19.17 17.44 2.98
CA THR A 12 -18.88 18.33 4.11
C THR A 12 -17.51 18.99 3.96
N ALA A 13 -16.50 18.23 3.55
CA ALA A 13 -15.15 18.76 3.31
C ALA A 13 -15.15 19.84 2.21
N ASP A 14 -15.88 19.61 1.11
CA ASP A 14 -15.98 20.56 0.00
C ASP A 14 -16.65 21.88 0.46
N GLN A 15 -17.69 21.81 1.29
CA GLN A 15 -18.35 22.99 1.87
C GLN A 15 -17.41 23.81 2.76
N ILE A 16 -16.68 23.14 3.66
CA ILE A 16 -15.72 23.80 4.56
C ILE A 16 -14.56 24.40 3.76
N SER A 17 -14.06 23.67 2.76
CA SER A 17 -12.98 24.13 1.89
C SER A 17 -13.38 25.36 1.08
N ALA A 18 -14.61 25.41 0.59
CA ALA A 18 -15.15 26.59 -0.08
C ALA A 18 -15.17 27.83 0.83
N LEU A 19 -15.45 27.67 2.13
CA LEU A 19 -15.39 28.77 3.10
C LEU A 19 -13.96 29.26 3.34
N PHE A 20 -12.99 28.34 3.50
CA PHE A 20 -11.58 28.71 3.60
C PHE A 20 -11.11 29.48 2.37
N ASN A 21 -11.40 28.96 1.18
CA ASN A 21 -10.99 29.56 -0.09
C ASN A 21 -11.72 30.89 -0.39
N ALA A 22 -12.86 31.15 0.24
CA ALA A 22 -13.58 32.42 0.18
C ALA A 22 -13.16 33.44 1.26
N ASN A 23 -12.08 33.19 2.00
CA ASN A 23 -11.64 34.01 3.14
C ASN A 23 -12.71 34.16 4.25
N ARG A 24 -13.51 33.11 4.47
CA ARG A 24 -14.54 33.05 5.54
C ARG A 24 -14.11 32.07 6.63
N GLN A 25 -12.93 32.28 7.19
CA GLN A 25 -12.24 31.26 7.99
C GLN A 25 -12.91 31.00 9.34
N ALA A 26 -13.43 32.03 10.01
CA ALA A 26 -14.17 31.85 11.26
C ALA A 26 -15.40 30.94 11.08
N GLU A 27 -16.08 31.05 9.93
CA GLU A 27 -17.21 30.18 9.60
C GLU A 27 -16.76 28.76 9.26
N ALA A 28 -15.66 28.62 8.51
CA ALA A 28 -15.07 27.33 8.17
C ALA A 28 -14.66 26.55 9.43
N LEU A 29 -13.99 27.22 10.38
CA LEU A 29 -13.52 26.63 11.63
C LEU A 29 -14.67 26.22 12.54
N ARG A 30 -15.69 27.07 12.69
CA ARG A 30 -16.91 26.73 13.44
C ARG A 30 -17.62 25.53 12.83
N MET A 31 -17.81 25.51 11.51
CA MET A 31 -18.45 24.39 10.82
C MET A 31 -17.63 23.10 10.95
N LEU A 32 -16.30 23.18 10.87
CA LEU A 32 -15.42 22.05 11.07
C LEU A 32 -15.58 21.46 12.48
N ASP A 33 -15.59 22.30 13.52
CA ASP A 33 -15.73 21.84 14.90
C ASP A 33 -17.09 21.14 15.11
N GLU A 34 -18.18 21.78 14.67
CA GLU A 34 -19.54 21.24 14.73
C GLU A 34 -19.66 19.88 14.01
N ARG A 35 -19.07 19.76 12.82
CA ARG A 35 -19.17 18.53 12.00
C ARG A 35 -18.26 17.41 12.49
N ARG A 36 -17.16 17.72 13.18
CA ARG A 36 -16.27 16.73 13.80
C ARG A 36 -16.84 16.15 15.08
N GLN A 37 -17.69 16.90 15.79
CA GLN A 37 -18.18 16.49 17.09
C GLN A 37 -18.92 15.15 17.02
N GLY A 38 -18.55 14.21 17.91
CA GLY A 38 -19.16 12.88 17.98
C GLY A 38 -18.81 11.92 16.84
N GLN A 39 -17.95 12.32 15.89
CA GLN A 39 -17.51 11.45 14.79
C GLN A 39 -16.39 10.50 15.23
N ALA A 40 -16.35 9.32 14.61
CA ALA A 40 -15.23 8.40 14.74
C ALA A 40 -13.90 9.07 14.32
N GLU A 41 -12.79 8.63 14.90
CA GLU A 41 -11.45 9.16 14.59
C GLU A 41 -11.13 9.08 13.10
N VAL A 42 -11.32 7.91 12.46
CA VAL A 42 -11.11 7.74 11.01
C VAL A 42 -11.94 8.69 10.14
N VAL A 43 -13.15 9.09 10.59
CA VAL A 43 -14.00 10.05 9.88
C VAL A 43 -13.46 11.47 10.03
N ARG A 44 -13.01 11.83 11.24
CA ARG A 44 -12.38 13.12 11.55
C ARG A 44 -11.08 13.29 10.77
N ASP A 45 -10.25 12.26 10.69
CA ASP A 45 -8.99 12.29 9.95
C ASP A 45 -9.23 12.41 8.44
N ALA A 46 -10.22 11.68 7.90
CA ALA A 46 -10.58 11.80 6.49
C ALA A 46 -11.08 13.20 6.14
N LEU A 47 -11.90 13.80 7.00
CA LEU A 47 -12.38 15.18 6.85
C LEU A 47 -11.21 16.18 6.86
N ASP A 48 -10.28 16.05 7.81
CA ASP A 48 -9.09 16.92 7.89
C ASP A 48 -8.20 16.77 6.65
N ARG A 49 -7.98 15.55 6.16
CA ARG A 49 -7.19 15.30 4.94
C ARG A 49 -7.79 15.98 3.72
N TYR A 50 -9.10 15.84 3.49
CA TYR A 50 -9.76 16.51 2.37
C TYR A 50 -9.67 18.02 2.46
N ILE A 51 -9.95 18.60 3.62
CA ILE A 51 -9.93 20.05 3.83
C ILE A 51 -8.51 20.61 3.70
N GLY A 52 -7.54 19.96 4.37
CA GLY A 52 -6.14 20.36 4.34
C GLY A 52 -5.58 20.35 2.92
N ALA A 53 -5.90 19.31 2.13
CA ALA A 53 -5.48 19.23 0.73
C ALA A 53 -6.15 20.31 -0.14
N ALA A 54 -7.47 20.47 -0.05
CA ALA A 54 -8.24 21.36 -0.92
C ALA A 54 -8.09 22.86 -0.57
N SER A 55 -7.61 23.17 0.64
CA SER A 55 -7.51 24.55 1.15
C SER A 55 -6.09 24.93 1.58
N ALA A 56 -5.06 24.17 1.16
CA ALA A 56 -3.68 24.34 1.62
C ALA A 56 -3.18 25.78 1.51
N GLY A 57 -3.43 26.45 0.38
CA GLY A 57 -3.02 27.85 0.18
C GLY A 57 -3.74 28.84 1.11
N ALA A 58 -5.05 28.68 1.30
CA ALA A 58 -5.84 29.53 2.19
C ALA A 58 -5.41 29.35 3.67
N ILE A 59 -5.18 28.10 4.08
CA ILE A 59 -4.71 27.75 5.43
C ILE A 59 -3.31 28.34 5.69
N ALA A 60 -2.38 28.21 4.74
CA ALA A 60 -1.02 28.74 4.86
C ALA A 60 -1.00 30.27 4.97
N ASN A 61 -1.81 30.96 4.16
CA ASN A 61 -1.93 32.42 4.22
C ASN A 61 -2.47 32.90 5.57
N GLN A 62 -3.42 32.17 6.16
CA GLN A 62 -4.02 32.54 7.44
C GLN A 62 -3.03 32.43 8.60
N GLN A 63 -2.18 31.40 8.62
CA GLN A 63 -1.18 31.21 9.67
C GLN A 63 -0.11 32.31 9.71
N GLN A 64 0.06 33.08 8.64
CA GLN A 64 0.98 34.22 8.58
C GLN A 64 0.41 35.48 9.24
N GLY A 65 -0.91 35.51 9.51
CA GLY A 65 -1.59 36.61 10.18
C GLY A 65 -1.82 36.38 11.68
N PRO A 66 -2.39 37.38 12.39
CA PRO A 66 -2.81 37.20 13.78
C PRO A 66 -3.97 36.20 13.85
N VAL A 67 -3.76 35.07 14.52
CA VAL A 67 -4.73 33.99 14.71
C VAL A 67 -4.83 33.64 16.19
N ALA A 68 -6.04 33.38 16.70
CA ALA A 68 -6.21 32.90 18.07
C ALA A 68 -5.52 31.55 18.26
N ALA A 69 -4.96 31.29 19.44
CA ALA A 69 -4.18 30.07 19.68
C ALA A 69 -4.96 28.76 19.41
N ALA A 70 -6.26 28.73 19.71
CA ALA A 70 -7.12 27.59 19.41
C ALA A 70 -7.23 27.34 17.90
N ASP A 71 -7.48 28.39 17.12
CA ASP A 71 -7.57 28.31 15.66
C ASP A 71 -6.23 27.92 15.03
N ALA A 72 -5.11 28.42 15.57
CA ALA A 72 -3.78 28.05 15.11
C ALA A 72 -3.52 26.54 15.23
N SER A 73 -3.98 25.91 16.33
CA SER A 73 -3.86 24.46 16.51
C SER A 73 -4.67 23.66 15.49
N VAL A 74 -5.86 24.15 15.11
CA VAL A 74 -6.72 23.52 14.10
C VAL A 74 -6.09 23.65 12.72
N LEU A 75 -5.60 24.83 12.35
CA LEU A 75 -4.91 25.04 11.07
C LEU A 75 -3.66 24.17 10.96
N GLN A 76 -2.88 24.07 12.03
CA GLN A 76 -1.72 23.18 12.07
C GLN A 76 -2.12 21.72 11.89
N ARG A 77 -3.20 21.26 12.54
CA ARG A 77 -3.74 19.90 12.35
C ARG A 77 -4.13 19.63 10.90
N LEU A 78 -4.81 20.56 10.24
CA LEU A 78 -5.21 20.43 8.83
C LEU A 78 -4.00 20.36 7.89
N GLN A 79 -2.98 21.17 8.14
CA GLN A 79 -1.73 21.15 7.38
C GLN A 79 -0.96 19.84 7.56
N LEU A 80 -0.90 19.33 8.79
CA LEU A 80 -0.30 18.03 9.09
C LEU A 80 -1.09 16.89 8.44
N ALA A 81 -2.42 16.93 8.45
CA ALA A 81 -3.24 15.94 7.77
C ALA A 81 -2.97 15.90 6.24
N ALA A 82 -2.67 17.05 5.63
CA ALA A 82 -2.35 17.14 4.21
C ALA A 82 -0.94 16.66 3.84
N SER A 83 -0.01 16.58 4.80
CA SER A 83 1.43 16.35 4.52
C SER A 83 2.00 15.08 5.16
N ASN A 84 1.50 14.68 6.33
CA ASN A 84 1.98 13.50 7.03
C ASN A 84 1.59 12.21 6.32
N GLN A 85 2.38 11.16 6.57
CA GLN A 85 2.05 9.81 6.12
C GLN A 85 0.77 9.31 6.81
N PRO A 86 -0.28 8.94 6.06
CA PRO A 86 -1.50 8.41 6.65
C PRO A 86 -1.29 7.05 7.31
N ALA A 87 -1.78 6.90 8.54
CA ALA A 87 -1.84 5.60 9.21
C ALA A 87 -2.87 4.66 8.55
N ILE A 88 -2.65 3.35 8.67
CA ILE A 88 -3.61 2.32 8.22
C ILE A 88 -4.86 2.40 9.09
N PRO A 89 -6.07 2.68 8.53
CA PRO A 89 -7.28 2.81 9.34
C PRO A 89 -7.60 1.52 10.12
N PRO A 90 -7.90 1.53 11.43
CA PRO A 90 -8.16 0.29 12.17
C PRO A 90 -9.39 -0.48 11.66
N GLN A 91 -9.29 -1.81 11.50
CA GLN A 91 -10.37 -2.63 10.92
C GLN A 91 -11.69 -2.50 11.70
N ALA A 92 -11.62 -2.49 13.04
CA ALA A 92 -12.80 -2.36 13.88
C ALA A 92 -13.53 -1.01 13.67
N GLN A 93 -12.78 0.08 13.49
CA GLN A 93 -13.37 1.39 13.18
C GLN A 93 -14.00 1.38 11.78
N MET A 94 -13.30 0.83 10.79
CA MET A 94 -13.80 0.75 9.42
C MET A 94 -15.06 -0.12 9.28
N ALA A 95 -15.18 -1.20 10.06
CA ALA A 95 -16.35 -2.08 10.02
C ALA A 95 -17.64 -1.42 10.52
N ALA A 96 -17.53 -0.34 11.30
CA ALA A 96 -18.68 0.40 11.83
C ALA A 96 -19.21 1.48 10.87
N LEU A 97 -18.48 1.76 9.78
CA LEU A 97 -18.81 2.83 8.82
C LEU A 97 -19.72 2.32 7.69
N SER A 98 -20.49 3.25 7.10
CA SER A 98 -21.19 2.99 5.84
C SER A 98 -20.24 2.86 4.65
N ASP A 99 -20.70 2.28 3.54
CA ASP A 99 -19.90 2.10 2.32
C ASP A 99 -19.33 3.43 1.80
N ALA A 100 -20.15 4.49 1.82
CA ALA A 100 -19.73 5.82 1.42
C ALA A 100 -18.63 6.38 2.34
N GLN A 101 -18.78 6.22 3.66
CA GLN A 101 -17.75 6.66 4.61
C GLN A 101 -16.46 5.83 4.48
N ARG A 102 -16.55 4.51 4.30
CA ARG A 102 -15.38 3.66 4.05
C ARG A 102 -14.63 4.09 2.79
N TYR A 103 -15.37 4.37 1.72
CA TYR A 103 -14.80 4.93 0.50
C TYR A 103 -14.10 6.25 0.77
N ASP A 104 -14.76 7.19 1.42
CA ASP A 104 -14.21 8.53 1.66
C ASP A 104 -12.97 8.50 2.55
N VAL A 105 -12.92 7.60 3.55
CA VAL A 105 -11.73 7.41 4.39
C VAL A 105 -10.52 6.99 3.55
N TYR A 106 -10.65 5.99 2.69
CA TYR A 106 -9.54 5.56 1.83
C TYR A 106 -9.25 6.54 0.69
N ALA A 107 -10.27 7.12 0.07
CA ALA A 107 -10.11 8.13 -0.97
C ALA A 107 -9.44 9.41 -0.44
N SER A 108 -9.60 9.75 0.85
CA SER A 108 -8.87 10.87 1.47
C SER A 108 -7.36 10.60 1.60
N ILE A 109 -6.93 9.33 1.66
CA ILE A 109 -5.51 8.95 1.61
C ILE A 109 -4.98 9.17 0.19
N VAL A 110 -5.74 8.74 -0.82
CA VAL A 110 -5.40 8.99 -2.23
C VAL A 110 -5.38 10.50 -2.53
N GLN A 111 -6.25 11.29 -1.91
CA GLN A 111 -6.26 12.74 -2.08
C GLN A 111 -4.93 13.40 -1.69
N VAL A 112 -4.26 12.92 -0.64
CA VAL A 112 -3.01 13.50 -0.11
C VAL A 112 -1.75 12.82 -0.62
N ARG A 113 -1.80 11.54 -1.03
CA ARG A 113 -0.63 10.77 -1.52
C ARG A 113 -0.65 10.44 -3.00
N GLY A 114 -1.83 10.44 -3.62
CA GLY A 114 -2.02 10.12 -5.03
C GLY A 114 -1.65 11.28 -5.95
N ASN A 115 -1.31 10.96 -7.19
CA ASN A 115 -1.13 11.97 -8.24
C ASN A 115 -2.45 12.36 -8.91
N GLU A 116 -2.37 13.28 -9.88
CA GLU A 116 -3.53 13.75 -10.66
C GLU A 116 -4.29 12.61 -11.34
N ALA A 117 -3.59 11.61 -11.90
CA ALA A 117 -4.24 10.47 -12.55
C ALA A 117 -5.08 9.64 -11.57
N ALA A 118 -4.61 9.43 -10.33
CA ALA A 118 -5.40 8.77 -9.29
C ALA A 118 -6.62 9.62 -8.87
N HIS A 119 -6.47 10.94 -8.80
CA HIS A 119 -7.58 11.84 -8.48
C HIS A 119 -8.64 11.85 -9.59
N GLU A 120 -8.21 11.92 -10.86
CA GLU A 120 -9.09 11.79 -12.02
C GLU A 120 -9.85 10.46 -11.99
N ALA A 121 -9.17 9.34 -11.71
CA ALA A 121 -9.79 8.03 -11.64
C ALA A 121 -10.86 7.95 -10.54
N LEU A 122 -10.61 8.54 -9.36
CA LEU A 122 -11.64 8.63 -8.31
C LEU A 122 -12.80 9.56 -8.67
N SER A 123 -12.60 10.54 -9.56
CA SER A 123 -13.66 11.45 -10.01
C SER A 123 -14.64 10.80 -10.98
N ARG A 124 -14.17 9.80 -11.76
CA ARG A 124 -14.93 9.21 -12.86
C ARG A 124 -15.68 7.94 -12.41
N PRO A 125 -16.94 7.77 -12.83
CA PRO A 125 -17.64 6.50 -12.66
C PRO A 125 -16.91 5.36 -13.38
N ASN A 126 -17.00 4.16 -12.82
CA ASN A 126 -16.45 2.90 -13.35
C ASN A 126 -14.93 2.81 -13.45
N GLU A 127 -14.16 3.84 -13.11
CA GLU A 127 -12.71 3.75 -12.94
C GLU A 127 -12.36 3.16 -11.55
N ARG A 128 -11.15 2.64 -11.43
CA ARG A 128 -10.66 1.90 -10.26
C ARG A 128 -9.35 2.51 -9.81
N VAL A 129 -9.15 2.57 -8.50
CA VAL A 129 -7.85 2.86 -7.90
C VAL A 129 -7.52 1.74 -6.93
N VAL A 130 -6.31 1.18 -7.04
CA VAL A 130 -5.75 0.25 -6.05
C VAL A 130 -4.82 1.03 -5.13
N LEU A 131 -5.19 1.10 -3.85
CA LEU A 131 -4.41 1.72 -2.79
C LEU A 131 -3.69 0.63 -1.98
N GLY A 132 -2.36 0.64 -2.01
CA GLY A 132 -1.52 -0.16 -1.12
C GLY A 132 -1.22 0.62 0.17
N LEU A 133 -1.52 0.00 1.31
CA LEU A 133 -1.23 0.53 2.64
C LEU A 133 -0.18 -0.37 3.29
N ARG A 134 1.05 0.11 3.33
CA ARG A 134 2.21 -0.59 3.87
C ARG A 134 2.35 -0.31 5.36
N GLN A 135 2.54 -1.38 6.12
CA GLN A 135 3.16 -1.37 7.42
C GLN A 135 4.64 -1.70 7.21
N GLU A 136 5.49 -0.71 7.42
CA GLU A 136 6.93 -0.83 7.21
C GLU A 136 7.53 -1.88 8.15
N ASN A 137 8.06 -2.96 7.59
CA ASN A 137 8.72 -4.02 8.35
C ASN A 137 10.02 -4.43 7.66
N SER A 138 10.97 -4.92 8.45
CA SER A 138 12.16 -5.56 7.91
C SER A 138 11.78 -6.77 7.03
N THR A 139 12.54 -7.04 5.97
CA THR A 139 12.43 -8.29 5.18
C THR A 139 12.65 -9.55 6.03
N LEU A 140 13.32 -9.37 7.18
CA LEU A 140 13.57 -10.37 8.21
C LEU A 140 12.45 -10.44 9.26
N ALA A 141 11.38 -9.64 9.18
CA ALA A 141 10.35 -9.56 10.22
C ALA A 141 9.65 -10.92 10.47
N ALA A 142 9.43 -11.71 9.42
CA ALA A 142 8.94 -13.08 9.55
C ALA A 142 9.88 -14.02 10.32
N MET A 143 11.12 -13.59 10.60
CA MET A 143 12.14 -14.33 11.36
C MET A 143 12.22 -13.88 12.84
N GLN A 144 11.81 -12.65 13.17
CA GLN A 144 12.02 -12.04 14.50
C GLN A 144 11.08 -12.58 15.60
N ASP A 145 9.95 -13.20 15.27
CA ASP A 145 8.98 -13.71 16.25
C ASP A 145 9.28 -15.13 16.79
N ARG A 146 10.48 -15.66 16.56
CA ARG A 146 10.85 -17.00 17.06
C ARG A 146 11.00 -17.05 18.58
N ALA A 147 11.31 -15.93 19.23
CA ALA A 147 11.44 -15.84 20.69
C ALA A 147 10.08 -15.88 21.42
N HIS A 148 8.97 -15.63 20.70
CA HIS A 148 7.62 -15.63 21.26
C HIS A 148 6.64 -16.39 20.35
N ALA A 149 7.00 -17.63 19.96
CA ALA A 149 6.14 -18.51 19.18
C ALA A 149 4.73 -18.77 19.78
N GLY A 150 4.51 -18.44 21.06
CA GLY A 150 3.21 -18.51 21.74
C GLY A 150 2.37 -17.22 21.66
N SER A 151 2.90 -16.10 21.14
CA SER A 151 2.16 -14.85 20.94
C SER A 151 1.71 -14.62 19.49
N LEU A 152 2.29 -15.34 18.52
CA LEU A 152 1.70 -15.43 17.19
C LEU A 152 0.44 -16.28 17.26
N ARG A 153 -0.71 -15.61 17.32
CA ARG A 153 -1.94 -16.25 16.87
C ARG A 153 -1.76 -16.55 15.38
N SER A 154 -2.28 -17.68 14.94
CA SER A 154 -2.63 -17.85 13.53
C SER A 154 -3.34 -16.57 13.07
N ASP A 155 -2.82 -15.90 12.05
CA ASP A 155 -3.41 -14.69 11.48
C ASP A 155 -4.87 -14.94 11.03
N ASP A 156 -5.27 -16.21 10.96
CA ASP A 156 -6.63 -16.71 10.88
C ASP A 156 -7.00 -17.65 12.05
N PRO A 157 -7.92 -17.27 12.96
CA PRO A 157 -8.46 -18.17 13.97
C PRO A 157 -9.11 -19.46 13.41
N ALA A 158 -9.44 -19.51 12.12
CA ALA A 158 -10.04 -20.66 11.45
C ALA A 158 -9.02 -21.69 10.90
N THR A 159 -7.71 -21.38 10.87
CA THR A 159 -6.69 -22.29 10.31
C THR A 159 -5.41 -22.44 11.19
N PRO A 160 -5.53 -22.86 12.47
CA PRO A 160 -4.43 -22.91 13.44
C PRO A 160 -3.31 -23.94 13.16
N ALA A 161 -3.38 -24.69 12.04
CA ALA A 161 -2.43 -25.76 11.70
C ALA A 161 -1.35 -25.35 10.69
N ILE A 162 -1.40 -24.13 10.14
CA ILE A 162 -0.42 -23.66 9.15
C ILE A 162 0.67 -22.88 9.90
N ASN A 163 1.88 -23.46 9.94
CA ASN A 163 3.07 -22.77 10.44
C ASN A 163 3.59 -21.83 9.34
N GLU A 164 3.06 -20.62 9.29
CA GLU A 164 3.47 -19.55 8.36
C GLU A 164 4.85 -18.96 8.74
N ALA A 165 5.40 -19.32 9.90
CA ALA A 165 6.71 -18.91 10.43
C ALA A 165 7.89 -19.76 9.89
N GLN A 166 7.87 -20.11 8.60
CA GLN A 166 9.08 -20.60 7.94
C GLN A 166 10.01 -19.40 7.69
N GLY A 167 11.23 -19.42 8.23
CA GLY A 167 12.13 -18.25 8.22
C GLY A 167 12.25 -17.59 6.84
N GLY A 168 11.80 -16.33 6.74
CA GLY A 168 11.89 -15.51 5.54
C GLY A 168 10.73 -15.64 4.53
N THR A 169 9.53 -16.05 4.94
CA THR A 169 8.33 -16.17 4.07
C THR A 169 7.44 -14.92 3.97
N GLY A 170 7.73 -13.87 4.74
CA GLY A 170 6.96 -12.62 4.78
C GLY A 170 5.73 -12.66 5.68
N VAL A 171 5.07 -11.51 5.82
CA VAL A 171 3.92 -11.30 6.73
C VAL A 171 2.78 -10.65 5.94
N TYR A 172 1.53 -11.10 6.14
CA TYR A 172 0.36 -10.49 5.49
C TYR A 172 -0.30 -9.41 6.36
N ASN A 173 0.45 -8.39 6.78
CA ASN A 173 -0.04 -7.30 7.63
C ASN A 173 -0.31 -5.98 6.90
N ASP A 174 -0.05 -5.93 5.59
CA ASP A 174 -0.42 -4.80 4.76
C ASP A 174 -1.87 -4.91 4.28
N ARG A 175 -2.36 -3.84 3.65
CA ARG A 175 -3.69 -3.84 3.03
C ARG A 175 -3.66 -3.38 1.59
N LEU A 176 -4.49 -4.02 0.78
CA LEU A 176 -4.78 -3.56 -0.58
C LEU A 176 -6.27 -3.22 -0.68
N VAL A 177 -6.55 -2.00 -1.12
CA VAL A 177 -7.91 -1.46 -1.21
C VAL A 177 -8.23 -1.10 -2.65
N VAL A 178 -9.31 -1.64 -3.18
CA VAL A 178 -9.86 -1.23 -4.48
C VAL A 178 -11.01 -0.25 -4.24
N LEU A 179 -10.90 0.95 -4.79
CA LEU A 179 -11.89 2.01 -4.72
C LEU A 179 -12.57 2.21 -6.08
N TRP A 180 -13.89 2.38 -6.10
CA TRP A 180 -14.60 2.81 -7.30
C TRP A 180 -15.94 3.46 -7.03
N LYS A 181 -16.49 4.08 -8.09
CA LYS A 181 -17.88 4.50 -8.16
C LYS A 181 -18.58 3.70 -9.27
N ASP A 182 -19.82 3.29 -9.04
CA ASP A 182 -20.66 2.76 -10.13
C ASP A 182 -21.12 3.91 -11.04
N ALA A 183 -21.80 3.57 -12.15
CA ALA A 183 -22.28 4.55 -13.14
C ALA A 183 -23.22 5.62 -12.54
N ASP A 184 -23.93 5.30 -11.47
CA ASP A 184 -24.82 6.21 -10.73
C ASP A 184 -24.09 7.03 -9.65
N GLY A 185 -22.78 6.86 -9.51
CA GLY A 185 -21.96 7.52 -8.49
C GLY A 185 -21.90 6.79 -7.15
N THR A 186 -22.56 5.64 -6.99
CA THR A 186 -22.52 4.84 -5.76
C THR A 186 -21.08 4.43 -5.45
N ARG A 187 -20.59 4.82 -4.28
CA ARG A 187 -19.21 4.64 -3.82
C ARG A 187 -19.01 3.23 -3.24
N HIS A 188 -17.91 2.58 -3.61
CA HIS A 188 -17.61 1.21 -3.21
C HIS A 188 -16.15 0.99 -2.83
N THR A 189 -15.95 0.08 -1.89
CA THR A 189 -14.62 -0.37 -1.46
C THR A 189 -14.55 -1.88 -1.37
N GLN A 190 -13.46 -2.46 -1.85
CA GLN A 190 -13.07 -3.85 -1.55
C GLN A 190 -11.71 -3.81 -0.87
N VAL A 191 -11.60 -4.43 0.31
CA VAL A 191 -10.35 -4.48 1.08
C VAL A 191 -9.87 -5.92 1.13
N ALA A 192 -8.61 -6.14 0.76
CA ALA A 192 -7.83 -7.28 1.21
C ALA A 192 -7.13 -6.86 2.51
N GLN A 193 -7.52 -7.47 3.62
CA GLN A 193 -6.96 -7.23 4.95
C GLN A 193 -5.63 -7.97 5.14
N LYS A 194 -5.38 -8.98 4.30
CA LYS A 194 -4.18 -9.82 4.31
C LYS A 194 -3.42 -9.61 3.00
N ALA A 195 -2.67 -8.53 2.94
CA ALA A 195 -1.76 -8.24 1.85
C ALA A 195 -0.32 -8.10 2.36
N ASN A 196 0.62 -8.11 1.43
CA ASN A 196 2.03 -7.88 1.70
C ASN A 196 2.59 -7.02 0.56
N THR A 197 3.37 -5.99 0.89
CA THR A 197 4.01 -5.06 -0.05
C THR A 197 5.54 -5.07 0.09
N GLU A 198 6.04 -5.89 1.01
CA GLU A 198 7.46 -6.12 1.25
C GLU A 198 7.97 -7.36 0.51
N PRO A 199 9.27 -7.43 0.19
CA PRO A 199 9.87 -8.65 -0.29
C PRO A 199 10.23 -9.57 0.89
N THR A 200 10.56 -10.83 0.57
CA THR A 200 10.82 -11.84 1.61
C THR A 200 12.21 -12.43 1.49
N ALA A 201 12.86 -12.56 2.64
CA ALA A 201 14.28 -12.92 2.73
C ALA A 201 14.62 -14.27 2.09
N GLN A 202 13.67 -15.20 1.92
CA GLN A 202 13.91 -16.47 1.23
C GLN A 202 14.32 -16.31 -0.25
N TYR A 203 13.97 -15.20 -0.91
CA TYR A 203 14.39 -14.90 -2.30
C TYR A 203 15.69 -14.10 -2.37
N ASP A 204 16.16 -13.59 -1.23
CA ASP A 204 17.31 -12.71 -1.15
C ASP A 204 18.61 -13.46 -1.41
N HIS A 205 19.51 -12.88 -2.19
CA HIS A 205 20.82 -13.47 -2.45
C HIS A 205 21.68 -13.57 -1.18
N HIS A 206 21.48 -12.66 -0.21
CA HIS A 206 22.13 -12.64 1.10
C HIS A 206 21.79 -13.85 1.98
N ALA A 207 20.75 -14.63 1.64
CA ALA A 207 20.45 -15.93 2.26
C ALA A 207 21.53 -17.01 2.03
N GLY A 208 22.61 -16.68 1.31
CA GLY A 208 23.72 -17.59 1.05
C GLY A 208 23.46 -18.51 -0.14
N ASN A 209 24.49 -19.30 -0.48
CA ASN A 209 24.39 -20.30 -1.53
C ASN A 209 25.36 -21.47 -1.33
N THR A 210 24.89 -22.69 -1.60
CA THR A 210 25.69 -23.93 -1.62
C THR A 210 26.26 -24.26 -3.01
N GLY A 211 26.20 -23.31 -3.96
CA GLY A 211 26.70 -23.46 -5.32
C GLY A 211 25.70 -24.06 -6.32
N ARG A 212 24.41 -24.13 -5.96
CA ARG A 212 23.35 -24.68 -6.84
C ARG A 212 22.02 -23.94 -6.71
N ARG A 213 22.04 -22.62 -6.52
CA ARG A 213 20.81 -21.82 -6.37
C ARG A 213 20.40 -21.20 -7.71
N PRO A 214 19.16 -21.43 -8.19
CA PRO A 214 18.70 -20.85 -9.46
C PRO A 214 18.62 -19.32 -9.39
N ARG A 215 18.77 -18.63 -10.53
CA ARG A 215 18.47 -17.19 -10.66
C ARG A 215 17.13 -16.96 -11.36
N ALA A 216 16.48 -15.85 -11.07
CA ALA A 216 15.19 -15.48 -11.64
C ALA A 216 15.22 -15.30 -13.17
N GLU A 217 16.29 -14.71 -13.71
CA GLU A 217 16.51 -14.54 -15.15
C GLU A 217 16.99 -15.83 -15.86
N GLY A 218 17.14 -16.92 -15.12
CA GLY A 218 17.64 -18.20 -15.61
C GLY A 218 19.11 -18.44 -15.27
N GLY A 219 19.50 -19.73 -15.34
CA GLY A 219 20.83 -20.18 -14.93
C GLY A 219 20.95 -20.44 -13.43
N MET A 220 22.20 -20.70 -13.00
CA MET A 220 22.54 -21.12 -11.63
C MET A 220 23.64 -20.22 -11.08
N GLU A 221 23.50 -19.82 -9.82
CA GLU A 221 24.62 -19.32 -9.01
C GLU A 221 25.44 -20.51 -8.53
N ASN A 222 26.68 -20.58 -9.00
CA ASN A 222 27.61 -21.66 -8.71
C ASN A 222 28.61 -21.29 -7.60
N ARG A 223 28.71 -20.02 -7.22
CA ARG A 223 29.58 -19.58 -6.12
C ARG A 223 29.01 -20.07 -4.79
N THR A 224 29.86 -20.63 -3.95
CA THR A 224 29.51 -20.97 -2.56
C THR A 224 29.90 -19.82 -1.65
N PHE A 225 28.98 -19.38 -0.81
CA PHE A 225 29.24 -18.35 0.20
C PHE A 225 28.24 -18.49 1.34
N ALA A 226 28.69 -18.07 2.53
CA ALA A 226 27.86 -18.08 3.73
C ALA A 226 26.75 -17.01 3.63
N PRO A 227 25.62 -17.20 4.35
CA PRO A 227 24.64 -16.13 4.51
C PRO A 227 25.27 -14.87 5.11
N SER A 228 24.72 -13.71 4.76
CA SER A 228 25.08 -12.44 5.40
C SER A 228 24.55 -12.39 6.84
N PRO A 229 25.10 -11.52 7.71
CA PRO A 229 24.60 -11.35 9.07
C PRO A 229 23.08 -11.13 9.09
N GLY A 230 22.35 -11.88 9.93
CA GLY A 230 20.90 -11.82 10.03
C GLY A 230 20.15 -12.84 9.15
N PHE A 231 20.77 -13.34 8.08
CA PHE A 231 20.17 -14.28 7.14
C PHE A 231 20.43 -15.77 7.49
N GLU A 232 21.17 -16.06 8.56
CA GLU A 232 21.64 -17.41 8.89
C GLU A 232 20.50 -18.40 9.19
N SER A 233 19.33 -17.90 9.58
CA SER A 233 18.17 -18.74 9.89
C SER A 233 17.32 -19.13 8.67
N ILE A 234 17.70 -18.66 7.47
CA ILE A 234 17.02 -19.02 6.21
C ILE A 234 17.54 -20.37 5.74
N THR A 235 16.88 -21.42 6.20
CA THR A 235 17.27 -22.81 5.92
C THR A 235 16.85 -23.31 4.54
N ARG A 236 15.95 -22.59 3.85
CA ARG A 236 15.40 -22.98 2.54
C ARG A 236 15.33 -21.79 1.57
N PRO A 237 16.49 -21.23 1.17
CA PRO A 237 16.50 -20.17 0.18
C PRO A 237 15.89 -20.65 -1.15
N ARG A 238 15.06 -19.78 -1.75
CA ARG A 238 14.42 -19.97 -3.06
C ARG A 238 15.37 -19.53 -4.17
N LYS A 239 14.90 -19.41 -5.41
CA LYS A 239 15.71 -18.79 -6.47
C LYS A 239 16.12 -17.37 -6.07
N ILE A 240 17.28 -16.93 -6.53
CA ILE A 240 17.81 -15.59 -6.31
C ILE A 240 17.02 -14.62 -7.19
N GLU A 241 16.44 -13.62 -6.55
CA GLU A 241 15.78 -12.49 -7.19
C GLU A 241 16.59 -11.22 -6.91
N GLY A 242 16.25 -10.12 -7.58
CA GLY A 242 16.94 -8.84 -7.38
C GLY A 242 18.09 -8.57 -8.36
N GLU A 243 18.80 -7.47 -8.10
CA GLU A 243 19.87 -6.89 -8.93
C GLU A 243 21.00 -6.43 -8.03
N ASP A 244 22.24 -6.52 -8.50
CA ASP A 244 23.44 -6.07 -7.80
C ASP A 244 23.62 -4.56 -8.05
N VAL A 245 23.08 -3.71 -7.17
CA VAL A 245 23.05 -2.25 -7.38
C VAL A 245 24.28 -1.54 -6.82
N ASN A 246 25.02 -2.20 -5.93
CA ASN A 246 26.23 -1.67 -5.29
C ASN A 246 27.54 -2.29 -5.87
N ALA A 247 27.43 -3.25 -6.79
CA ALA A 247 28.53 -3.96 -7.46
C ALA A 247 29.41 -4.82 -6.52
N ASP A 248 28.84 -5.36 -5.44
CA ASP A 248 29.54 -6.27 -4.51
C ASP A 248 29.46 -7.75 -4.93
N GLY A 249 28.71 -8.05 -5.99
CA GLY A 249 28.51 -9.39 -6.52
C GLY A 249 27.40 -10.17 -5.83
N ILE A 250 26.70 -9.59 -4.86
CA ILE A 250 25.45 -10.06 -4.27
C ILE A 250 24.29 -9.30 -4.95
N ARG A 251 23.06 -9.80 -4.84
CA ARG A 251 21.91 -9.21 -5.52
C ARG A 251 20.90 -8.76 -4.50
N ASP A 252 20.49 -7.53 -4.66
CA ASP A 252 19.71 -6.78 -3.70
C ASP A 252 18.24 -6.94 -4.06
N LEU A 253 17.51 -7.47 -3.09
CA LEU A 253 16.07 -7.62 -3.19
C LEU A 253 15.43 -6.23 -3.26
N GLY A 254 14.38 -6.10 -4.05
CA GLY A 254 13.76 -4.81 -4.31
C GLY A 254 12.32 -4.78 -3.88
N ARG A 255 11.78 -3.58 -3.62
CA ARG A 255 10.35 -3.32 -3.44
C ARG A 255 9.93 -2.10 -4.24
N LEU A 256 8.63 -1.99 -4.52
CA LEU A 256 8.08 -0.76 -5.08
C LEU A 256 8.24 0.39 -4.08
N SER A 257 8.74 1.52 -4.55
CA SER A 257 8.74 2.78 -3.80
C SER A 257 7.30 3.24 -3.54
N GLU A 258 7.12 4.09 -2.53
CA GLU A 258 5.86 4.82 -2.40
C GLU A 258 5.62 5.70 -3.65
N GLY A 259 4.39 5.70 -4.14
CA GLY A 259 3.98 6.54 -5.26
C GLY A 259 2.72 6.05 -5.95
N THR A 260 2.37 6.70 -7.05
CA THR A 260 1.28 6.27 -7.93
C THR A 260 1.87 5.64 -9.18
N ILE A 261 1.48 4.39 -9.46
CA ILE A 261 1.95 3.62 -10.62
C ILE A 261 0.71 3.19 -11.39
N GLU A 262 0.64 3.54 -12.68
CA GLU A 262 -0.39 3.00 -13.56
C GLU A 262 -0.12 1.51 -13.79
N MET A 263 -1.10 0.67 -13.48
CA MET A 263 -0.99 -0.76 -13.66
C MET A 263 -1.84 -1.22 -14.83
N ARG A 264 -1.48 -2.36 -15.42
CA ARG A 264 -2.24 -3.07 -16.44
C ARG A 264 -2.41 -4.54 -16.09
N MET A 265 -3.48 -5.13 -16.61
CA MET A 265 -3.72 -6.56 -16.44
C MET A 265 -2.68 -7.41 -17.20
N GLY A 266 -2.14 -8.41 -16.52
CA GLY A 266 -1.27 -9.44 -17.05
C GLY A 266 -1.55 -10.80 -16.39
N GLN A 267 -0.61 -11.74 -16.53
CA GLN A 267 -0.69 -13.07 -15.92
C GLN A 267 0.54 -13.37 -15.05
N HIS A 268 0.33 -14.25 -14.07
CA HIS A 268 1.36 -14.78 -13.19
C HIS A 268 1.06 -16.24 -12.83
N PRO A 269 2.06 -17.15 -12.82
CA PRO A 269 1.85 -18.51 -12.35
C PRO A 269 1.20 -18.55 -10.97
N ASN A 270 0.22 -19.43 -10.80
CA ASN A 270 -0.46 -19.57 -9.52
C ASN A 270 0.44 -20.34 -8.54
N PRO A 271 0.92 -19.73 -7.44
CA PRO A 271 1.83 -20.42 -6.52
C PRO A 271 1.14 -21.54 -5.75
N SER A 272 -0.18 -21.45 -5.55
CA SER A 272 -0.98 -22.47 -4.87
C SER A 272 -1.47 -23.60 -5.80
N ARG A 273 -1.35 -23.44 -7.12
CA ARG A 273 -1.79 -24.42 -8.13
C ARG A 273 -0.76 -24.51 -9.27
N PRO A 274 0.30 -25.31 -9.08
CA PRO A 274 1.35 -25.47 -10.09
C PRO A 274 0.79 -25.81 -11.48
N GLY A 275 1.33 -25.16 -12.52
CA GLY A 275 0.90 -25.35 -13.91
C GLY A 275 -0.29 -24.49 -14.34
N THR A 276 -0.90 -23.71 -13.45
CA THR A 276 -1.96 -22.75 -13.81
C THR A 276 -1.47 -21.30 -13.72
N GLN A 277 -2.26 -20.37 -14.29
CA GLN A 277 -2.00 -18.94 -14.30
C GLN A 277 -3.14 -18.20 -13.61
N ASP A 278 -2.78 -17.24 -12.76
CA ASP A 278 -3.68 -16.23 -12.23
C ASP A 278 -3.48 -14.91 -12.96
N ASN A 279 -4.41 -13.97 -12.73
CA ASN A 279 -4.22 -12.61 -13.21
C ASN A 279 -3.20 -11.90 -12.32
N ALA A 280 -2.54 -10.89 -12.86
CA ALA A 280 -1.71 -10.01 -12.07
C ALA A 280 -1.85 -8.59 -12.59
N LEU A 281 -1.66 -7.61 -11.72
CA LEU A 281 -1.46 -6.23 -12.16
C LEU A 281 0.05 -6.01 -12.29
N ARG A 282 0.47 -5.32 -13.34
CA ARG A 282 1.87 -4.98 -13.61
C ARG A 282 1.97 -3.52 -14.02
N PRO A 283 3.10 -2.84 -13.77
CA PRO A 283 3.32 -1.51 -14.32
C PRO A 283 3.01 -1.46 -15.83
N SER A 284 2.32 -0.41 -16.25
CA SER A 284 2.17 -0.09 -17.68
C SER A 284 3.54 0.27 -18.27
N GLN A 285 3.71 0.15 -19.59
CA GLN A 285 4.96 0.57 -20.21
C GLN A 285 5.21 2.07 -19.98
N ALA A 286 4.16 2.89 -20.06
CA ALA A 286 4.26 4.32 -19.77
C ALA A 286 4.71 4.59 -18.33
N ALA A 287 4.22 3.80 -17.36
CA ALA A 287 4.66 3.90 -15.97
C ALA A 287 6.14 3.51 -15.81
N VAL A 288 6.61 2.47 -16.51
CA VAL A 288 8.03 2.08 -16.53
C VAL A 288 8.89 3.19 -17.12
N ASP A 289 8.50 3.73 -18.28
CA ASP A 289 9.25 4.79 -18.98
C ASP A 289 9.35 6.08 -18.15
N ALA A 290 8.30 6.41 -17.38
CA ALA A 290 8.25 7.58 -16.51
C ALA A 290 8.78 7.31 -15.08
N GLY A 291 8.99 6.05 -14.70
CA GLY A 291 9.10 5.60 -13.31
C GLY A 291 10.47 5.80 -12.67
N ARG A 292 11.02 7.02 -12.72
CA ARG A 292 12.28 7.33 -12.01
C ARG A 292 12.12 7.11 -10.50
N GLY A 293 13.06 6.37 -9.89
CA GLY A 293 13.04 6.08 -8.46
C GLY A 293 11.87 5.22 -7.97
N GLY A 294 11.23 4.44 -8.86
CA GLY A 294 10.08 3.61 -8.53
C GLY A 294 10.39 2.31 -7.77
N VAL A 295 11.68 2.02 -7.52
CA VAL A 295 12.13 0.82 -6.79
C VAL A 295 13.12 1.20 -5.70
N GLN A 296 12.97 0.60 -4.53
CA GLN A 296 13.95 0.62 -3.43
C GLN A 296 14.60 -0.75 -3.29
N ARG A 297 15.87 -0.80 -2.90
CA ARG A 297 16.69 -2.01 -2.77
C ARG A 297 17.41 -1.99 -1.44
N ASP A 298 17.42 -3.13 -0.76
CA ASP A 298 18.18 -3.39 0.46
C ASP A 298 19.57 -3.87 0.04
N SER A 299 20.48 -2.91 -0.14
CA SER A 299 21.84 -3.12 -0.67
C SER A 299 22.89 -3.31 0.42
N ASN A 300 22.52 -3.08 1.68
CA ASN A 300 23.38 -3.31 2.82
C ASN A 300 22.99 -4.59 3.59
N ALA A 301 21.88 -5.23 3.21
CA ALA A 301 21.33 -6.46 3.76
C ALA A 301 20.98 -6.36 5.26
N ASP A 302 20.52 -5.19 5.72
CA ASP A 302 20.01 -5.04 7.08
C ASP A 302 18.50 -5.33 7.19
N GLY A 303 17.86 -5.60 6.05
CA GLY A 303 16.45 -5.91 5.94
C GLY A 303 15.55 -4.68 5.84
N TRP A 304 16.10 -3.46 5.85
CA TRP A 304 15.37 -2.21 5.67
C TRP A 304 15.69 -1.58 4.33
N PHE A 305 14.85 -0.64 3.89
CA PHE A 305 15.01 0.06 2.62
C PHE A 305 15.05 1.55 2.91
N ASP A 306 16.25 2.08 3.13
CA ASP A 306 16.44 3.44 3.59
C ASP A 306 17.63 4.16 2.91
N GLN A 307 18.11 5.23 3.53
CA GLN A 307 19.17 6.05 2.96
C GLN A 307 20.57 5.46 3.14
N ALA A 308 20.73 4.44 3.99
CA ALA A 308 21.97 3.69 4.13
C ALA A 308 22.22 2.77 2.92
N ASP A 309 21.21 2.53 2.10
CA ASP A 309 21.32 1.72 0.89
C ASP A 309 22.08 2.45 -0.23
N LEU A 310 23.30 2.01 -0.50
CA LEU A 310 24.11 2.52 -1.59
C LEU A 310 23.46 2.17 -2.93
N ASN A 311 23.12 3.21 -3.70
CA ASN A 311 22.35 3.06 -4.95
C ASN A 311 21.00 2.34 -4.74
N GLY A 312 20.43 2.39 -3.53
CA GLY A 312 19.19 1.69 -3.19
C GLY A 312 17.97 2.12 -4.00
N VAL A 313 17.98 3.33 -4.58
CA VAL A 313 16.87 3.86 -5.39
C VAL A 313 17.12 3.62 -6.88
N GLN A 314 16.28 2.81 -7.50
CA GLN A 314 16.36 2.42 -8.91
C GLN A 314 15.08 2.83 -9.67
N ASN A 315 15.18 2.87 -11.00
CA ASN A 315 14.01 3.11 -11.85
C ASN A 315 13.06 1.91 -11.82
N LEU A 316 11.78 2.18 -12.03
CA LEU A 316 10.74 1.17 -12.19
C LEU A 316 11.03 0.27 -13.39
N ASN A 317 10.70 -1.01 -13.25
CA ASN A 317 10.67 -1.98 -14.33
C ASN A 317 9.35 -2.78 -14.29
N ASP A 318 9.16 -3.71 -15.22
CA ASP A 318 7.92 -4.48 -15.36
C ASP A 318 7.91 -5.84 -14.63
N THR A 319 8.92 -6.10 -13.78
CA THR A 319 9.04 -7.35 -13.02
C THR A 319 8.18 -7.36 -11.76
N PHE A 320 7.88 -6.17 -11.22
CA PHE A 320 6.99 -5.96 -10.09
C PHE A 320 5.52 -6.16 -10.49
N LYS A 321 4.71 -6.67 -9.55
CA LYS A 321 3.32 -7.04 -9.81
C LYS A 321 2.49 -7.08 -8.54
N ILE A 322 1.17 -7.03 -8.70
CA ILE A 322 0.19 -7.42 -7.69
C ILE A 322 -0.36 -8.80 -8.04
N HIS A 323 -0.14 -9.81 -7.19
CA HIS A 323 -0.57 -11.19 -7.45
C HIS A 323 -1.02 -11.94 -6.20
N ARG A 324 -1.44 -13.20 -6.37
CA ARG A 324 -1.76 -14.08 -5.24
C ARG A 324 -0.48 -14.61 -4.62
N GLY A 325 -0.38 -14.64 -3.30
CA GLY A 325 0.61 -15.47 -2.61
C GLY A 325 0.07 -16.86 -2.26
N SER A 326 0.71 -17.56 -1.35
CA SER A 326 0.27 -18.84 -0.78
C SER A 326 -0.23 -18.64 0.65
N SER A 327 -0.80 -19.70 1.25
CA SER A 327 -1.27 -19.63 2.64
C SER A 327 -0.11 -19.33 3.59
N GLY A 328 0.93 -20.16 3.58
CA GLY A 328 2.10 -20.00 4.47
C GLY A 328 3.28 -19.22 3.91
N SER A 329 3.09 -18.46 2.84
CA SER A 329 4.16 -17.66 2.21
C SER A 329 3.54 -16.53 1.40
N THR A 330 4.06 -15.32 1.55
CA THR A 330 3.64 -14.20 0.70
C THR A 330 4.09 -14.38 -0.74
N ASP A 331 5.06 -15.27 -0.98
CA ASP A 331 5.70 -15.53 -2.29
C ASP A 331 6.19 -14.26 -3.00
N SER A 332 6.57 -13.25 -2.20
CA SER A 332 7.03 -11.97 -2.70
C SER A 332 8.55 -11.89 -2.73
N ALA A 333 9.08 -11.61 -3.91
CA ALA A 333 10.45 -11.14 -4.13
C ALA A 333 10.49 -9.62 -4.39
N GLY A 334 9.49 -8.88 -3.90
CA GLY A 334 9.31 -7.45 -4.15
C GLY A 334 7.93 -7.08 -4.68
N CYS A 335 7.14 -8.08 -5.02
CA CYS A 335 5.79 -7.92 -5.52
C CYS A 335 4.83 -7.60 -4.38
N GLN A 336 3.70 -6.97 -4.71
CA GLN A 336 2.60 -6.89 -3.77
C GLN A 336 1.78 -8.17 -3.88
N THR A 337 1.44 -8.80 -2.76
CA THR A 337 0.71 -10.05 -2.76
C THR A 337 -0.52 -9.99 -1.88
N ILE A 338 -1.57 -10.68 -2.31
CA ILE A 338 -2.82 -10.84 -1.55
C ILE A 338 -2.92 -12.31 -1.14
N HIS A 339 -3.25 -12.54 0.13
CA HIS A 339 -3.45 -13.88 0.65
C HIS A 339 -4.51 -14.63 -0.17
N PRO A 340 -4.34 -15.94 -0.45
CA PRO A 340 -5.23 -16.71 -1.34
C PRO A 340 -6.70 -16.65 -0.96
N ALA A 341 -7.04 -16.51 0.33
CA ALA A 341 -8.42 -16.41 0.80
C ALA A 341 -9.15 -15.12 0.36
N GLU A 342 -8.42 -14.05 0.02
CA GLU A 342 -8.98 -12.73 -0.30
C GLU A 342 -8.71 -12.31 -1.76
N TYR A 343 -7.78 -12.99 -2.43
CA TYR A 343 -7.33 -12.61 -3.76
C TYR A 343 -8.45 -12.66 -4.81
N ASP A 344 -9.29 -13.70 -4.82
CA ASP A 344 -10.30 -13.84 -5.89
C ASP A 344 -11.34 -12.72 -5.84
N GLY A 345 -11.75 -12.30 -4.64
CA GLY A 345 -12.63 -11.15 -4.45
C GLY A 345 -11.99 -9.88 -4.99
N SER A 346 -10.74 -9.61 -4.61
CA SER A 346 -9.99 -8.42 -5.01
C SER A 346 -9.72 -8.38 -6.52
N SER A 347 -9.21 -9.48 -7.09
CA SER A 347 -8.94 -9.65 -8.52
C SER A 347 -10.19 -9.43 -9.38
N ARG A 348 -11.34 -9.93 -8.92
CA ARG A 348 -12.62 -9.73 -9.63
C ARG A 348 -13.05 -8.26 -9.64
N ARG A 349 -12.74 -7.49 -8.60
CA ARG A 349 -13.01 -6.04 -8.57
C ARG A 349 -12.04 -5.26 -9.45
N CYS A 350 -10.76 -5.61 -9.54
CA CYS A 350 -9.86 -4.94 -10.49
C CYS A 350 -10.32 -5.13 -11.95
N LYS A 351 -10.93 -6.28 -12.28
CA LYS A 351 -11.36 -6.61 -13.65
C LYS A 351 -12.66 -5.94 -14.13
N ALA A 352 -13.47 -5.39 -13.24
CA ALA A 352 -14.86 -5.05 -13.56
C ALA A 352 -15.04 -3.76 -14.38
N THR A 353 -13.96 -3.11 -14.86
CA THR A 353 -13.98 -1.89 -15.67
C THR A 353 -14.69 -2.11 -17.02
N PRO A 354 -15.90 -1.57 -17.27
CA PRO A 354 -16.62 -1.79 -18.52
C PRO A 354 -16.17 -0.79 -19.60
N ARG A 355 -15.23 -1.22 -20.45
CA ARG A 355 -14.95 -0.84 -21.86
C ARG A 355 -14.86 0.65 -22.30
N ARG A 356 -13.74 0.95 -22.99
CA ARG A 356 -13.55 1.68 -24.28
C ARG A 356 -12.43 2.75 -24.28
N ARG A 357 -11.24 2.40 -23.80
CA ARG A 357 -9.97 2.73 -24.46
C ARG A 357 -9.10 1.48 -24.40
N ALA A 358 -8.32 1.23 -25.45
CA ALA A 358 -7.41 0.09 -25.49
C ALA A 358 -6.43 0.19 -24.31
N GLY A 359 -6.47 -0.78 -23.40
CA GLY A 359 -5.70 -0.81 -22.16
C GLY A 359 -6.60 -1.10 -20.97
N ASN A 360 -6.62 -2.34 -20.49
CA ASN A 360 -7.18 -2.67 -19.18
C ASN A 360 -6.20 -2.14 -18.12
N THR A 361 -6.33 -0.86 -17.76
CA THR A 361 -5.53 -0.23 -16.71
C THR A 361 -6.30 -0.19 -15.39
N CYS A 362 -5.55 -0.36 -14.30
CA CYS A 362 -5.98 -0.29 -12.90
C CYS A 362 -5.03 0.62 -12.13
#